data_AF-A0A3R9ALE9-F1
#
_entry.id   AF-A0A3R9ALE9-F1
#
_cell.length_a   1.000
_cell.length_b   1.000
_cell.length_c   1.000
_cell.angle_alpha   90.00
_cell.angle_beta   90.00
_cell.angle_gamma   90.00
#
_symmetry.space_group_name_H-M   'P 1'
#
loop_
_entity.id
_entity.type
_entity.pdbx_description
1 polymer ?
#
loop_
_entity_poly.entity_id
_entity_poly.type
_entity_poly.pdbx_seq_one_letter_code
_entity_poly.pdbx_strand_id
1 'polypeptide(L)'
;MRTSFSPESSAQPLPRVEAIVVGASAGGVEALLKIFSAIRIGFRLPIITVLHLPDDHRSQLAHVFGSRLRMPVKEGNDKESIEPGTLYFAPAGYHLSVENDRSFSLSQEDRVFYSRPSIDILFASAADAYGPALAGVLLTGANNDGAQGLAQIKTYGGFTVIQDPTQAQARTMPEAALALHSPDYLLPLNDIGQLLVELERIAC
;
A
#
# COMPACT_ATOMS: atom_id res chain seq x y z
N MET A 1 3.94 -0.69 19.05
CA MET A 1 4.29 -1.23 17.72
C MET A 1 5.27 -2.38 17.87
N ARG A 2 5.27 -3.31 16.93
CA ARG A 2 6.21 -4.44 16.86
C ARG A 2 7.27 -4.15 15.80
N THR A 3 8.52 -4.53 16.05
CA THR A 3 9.67 -4.20 15.17
C THR A 3 10.25 -5.38 14.39
N SER A 4 9.64 -6.56 14.52
CA SER A 4 9.97 -7.75 13.76
C SER A 4 8.71 -8.59 13.52
N PHE A 5 8.73 -9.41 12.47
CA PHE A 5 7.67 -10.36 12.18
C PHE A 5 8.24 -11.77 12.03
N SER A 6 7.66 -12.72 12.75
CA SER A 6 7.93 -14.15 12.57
C SER A 6 6.60 -14.90 12.64
N PRO A 7 6.24 -15.69 11.60
CA PRO A 7 4.98 -16.43 11.54
C PRO A 7 4.79 -17.38 12.73
N GLU A 8 5.88 -17.94 13.27
CA GLU A 8 5.84 -18.91 14.38
C GLU A 8 5.73 -18.25 15.76
N SER A 9 6.02 -16.94 15.86
CA SER A 9 6.15 -16.22 17.14
C SER A 9 5.06 -15.15 17.35
N SER A 10 4.13 -14.96 16.41
CA SER A 10 3.10 -13.93 16.54
C SER A 10 2.09 -14.31 17.65
N ALA A 11 2.33 -13.82 18.86
CA ALA A 11 1.49 -14.08 20.05
C ALA A 11 0.07 -13.48 19.99
N GLN A 12 -0.30 -12.76 18.92
CA GLN A 12 -1.67 -12.35 18.65
C GLN A 12 -2.05 -12.64 17.20
N PRO A 13 -3.28 -13.10 16.94
CA PRO A 13 -3.77 -13.34 15.59
C PRO A 13 -3.76 -12.02 14.79
N LEU A 14 -3.29 -12.09 13.55
CA LEU A 14 -3.41 -10.96 12.62
C LEU A 14 -4.90 -10.72 12.30
N PRO A 15 -5.29 -9.46 11.98
CA PRO A 15 -6.68 -9.17 11.64
C PRO A 15 -7.10 -9.83 10.32
N ARG A 16 -8.39 -10.10 10.18
CA ARG A 16 -8.98 -10.41 8.86
C ARG A 16 -9.08 -9.11 8.07
N VAL A 17 -8.54 -9.11 6.85
CA VAL A 17 -8.57 -7.96 5.94
C VAL A 17 -9.14 -8.39 4.60
N GLU A 18 -9.73 -7.43 3.88
CA GLU A 18 -10.34 -7.62 2.56
C GLU A 18 -9.54 -6.94 1.45
N ALA A 19 -8.66 -5.97 1.78
CA ALA A 19 -7.78 -5.30 0.83
C ALA A 19 -6.50 -4.79 1.51
N ILE A 20 -5.47 -4.58 0.69
CA ILE A 20 -4.21 -3.96 1.11
C ILE A 20 -3.97 -2.73 0.24
N VAL A 21 -3.69 -1.58 0.85
CA VAL A 21 -3.18 -0.38 0.17
C VAL A 21 -1.70 -0.17 0.47
N VAL A 22 -0.92 0.16 -0.55
CA VAL A 22 0.53 0.36 -0.43
C VAL A 22 0.95 1.70 -1.03
N GLY A 23 1.78 2.45 -0.29
CA GLY A 23 2.32 3.73 -0.73
C GLY A 23 3.85 3.72 -0.74
N ALA A 24 4.45 4.20 -1.82
CA ALA A 24 5.91 4.32 -1.95
C ALA A 24 6.32 5.48 -2.87
N SER A 25 7.56 5.95 -2.73
CA SER A 25 8.12 7.00 -3.59
C SER A 25 9.60 6.73 -3.89
N ALA A 26 10.54 7.59 -3.48
CA ALA A 26 11.97 7.40 -3.69
C ALA A 26 12.46 6.06 -3.10
N GLY A 27 13.02 5.20 -3.95
CA GLY A 27 13.38 3.80 -3.63
C GLY A 27 12.23 2.80 -3.69
N GLY A 28 11.03 3.25 -4.07
CA GLY A 28 9.80 2.47 -4.02
C GLY A 28 9.76 1.30 -5.00
N VAL A 29 10.37 1.40 -6.18
CA VAL A 29 10.39 0.29 -7.14
C VAL A 29 11.09 -0.94 -6.55
N GLU A 30 12.28 -0.76 -5.98
CA GLU A 30 13.03 -1.85 -5.35
C GLU A 30 12.31 -2.38 -4.12
N ALA A 31 11.76 -1.48 -3.29
CA ALA A 31 11.00 -1.85 -2.10
C ALA A 31 9.77 -2.71 -2.44
N LEU A 32 8.97 -2.27 -3.42
CA LEU A 32 7.78 -2.98 -3.88
C LEU A 32 8.13 -4.34 -4.48
N LEU A 33 9.16 -4.43 -5.34
CA LEU A 33 9.63 -5.70 -5.88
C LEU A 33 10.06 -6.66 -4.77
N LYS A 34 10.74 -6.16 -3.74
CA LYS A 34 11.18 -6.96 -2.60
C LYS A 34 10.00 -7.51 -1.81
N ILE A 35 9.03 -6.69 -1.42
CA ILE A 35 7.87 -7.17 -0.62
C ILE A 35 6.96 -8.08 -1.44
N PHE A 36 6.76 -7.79 -2.73
CA PHE A 36 5.87 -8.59 -3.58
C PHE A 36 6.54 -9.88 -4.08
N SER A 37 7.87 -10.01 -4.01
CA SER A 37 8.55 -11.27 -4.34
C SER A 37 8.18 -12.43 -3.41
N ALA A 38 7.70 -12.13 -2.20
CA ALA A 38 7.19 -13.12 -1.25
C ALA A 38 5.79 -13.65 -1.62
N ILE A 39 5.06 -12.97 -2.53
CA ILE A 39 3.70 -13.35 -2.91
C ILE A 39 3.73 -14.64 -3.75
N ARG A 40 2.98 -15.63 -3.28
CA ARG A 40 2.83 -16.94 -3.94
C ARG A 40 1.72 -16.91 -5.00
N ILE A 41 1.77 -17.89 -5.92
CA ILE A 41 0.66 -18.15 -6.85
C ILE A 41 -0.63 -18.37 -6.04
N GLY A 42 -1.71 -17.72 -6.48
CA GLY A 42 -3.04 -17.88 -5.88
C GLY A 42 -3.32 -16.94 -4.71
N PHE A 43 -2.48 -15.93 -4.46
CA PHE A 43 -2.78 -14.85 -3.53
C PHE A 43 -4.11 -14.16 -3.87
N ARG A 44 -5.00 -13.99 -2.88
CA ARG A 44 -6.40 -13.58 -3.13
C ARG A 44 -6.75 -12.16 -2.73
N LEU A 45 -5.98 -11.51 -1.88
CA LEU A 45 -6.29 -10.13 -1.50
C LEU A 45 -5.97 -9.19 -2.68
N PRO A 46 -6.84 -8.23 -3.01
CA PRO A 46 -6.48 -7.14 -3.89
C PRO A 46 -5.43 -6.25 -3.21
N ILE A 47 -4.44 -5.81 -3.98
CA ILE A 47 -3.43 -4.85 -3.54
C ILE A 47 -3.55 -3.61 -4.41
N ILE A 48 -3.70 -2.43 -3.81
CA ILE A 48 -3.84 -1.17 -4.53
C ILE A 48 -2.67 -0.27 -4.16
N THR A 49 -1.91 0.18 -5.14
CA THR A 49 -0.60 0.79 -4.91
C THR A 49 -0.46 2.14 -5.59
N VAL A 50 0.00 3.13 -4.82
CA VAL A 50 0.54 4.37 -5.35
C VAL A 50 2.05 4.31 -5.27
N LEU A 51 2.70 4.47 -6.42
CA LEU A 51 4.13 4.71 -6.52
C LEU A 51 4.35 6.04 -7.23
N HIS A 52 4.95 7.01 -6.52
CA HIS A 52 5.30 8.28 -7.15
C HIS A 52 6.37 8.08 -8.22
N LEU A 53 6.06 8.54 -9.43
CA LEU A 53 6.98 8.59 -10.55
C LEU A 53 7.15 10.04 -11.02
N PRO A 54 8.26 10.37 -11.68
CA PRO A 54 8.40 11.61 -12.43
C PRO A 54 7.27 11.79 -13.47
N ASP A 55 6.80 13.03 -13.63
CA ASP A 55 5.61 13.41 -14.40
C ASP A 55 5.73 13.22 -15.94
N ASP A 56 6.91 12.92 -16.44
CA ASP A 56 7.27 13.02 -17.86
C ASP A 56 6.95 11.78 -18.70
N HIS A 57 6.48 10.69 -18.10
CA HIS A 57 6.26 9.43 -18.81
C HIS A 57 4.96 8.71 -18.46
N ARG A 58 4.36 8.04 -19.45
CA ARG A 58 3.32 7.04 -19.21
C ARG A 58 3.90 5.98 -18.27
N SER A 59 3.19 5.70 -17.18
CA SER A 59 3.58 4.65 -16.26
C SER A 59 3.73 3.32 -17.02
N GLN A 60 4.85 2.64 -16.75
CA GLN A 60 5.11 1.27 -17.23
C GLN A 60 5.07 0.29 -16.06
N LEU A 61 4.54 0.70 -14.90
CA LEU A 61 4.60 -0.09 -13.67
C LEU A 61 3.86 -1.41 -13.82
N ALA A 62 2.65 -1.40 -14.37
CA ALA A 62 1.90 -2.63 -14.58
C ALA A 62 2.66 -3.64 -15.44
N HIS A 63 3.34 -3.18 -16.50
CA HIS A 63 4.16 -4.03 -17.35
C HIS A 63 5.42 -4.54 -16.62
N VAL A 64 6.16 -3.65 -15.96
CA VAL A 64 7.40 -3.96 -15.23
C VAL A 64 7.15 -4.99 -14.12
N PHE A 65 6.09 -4.81 -13.34
CA PHE A 65 5.74 -5.72 -12.25
C PHE A 65 5.04 -6.98 -12.77
N GLY A 66 4.18 -6.88 -13.78
CA GLY A 66 3.51 -8.04 -14.40
C GLY A 66 4.49 -9.05 -15.01
N SER A 67 5.66 -8.61 -15.48
CA SER A 67 6.72 -9.51 -15.96
C SER A 67 7.51 -10.22 -14.85
N ARG A 68 7.41 -9.76 -13.59
CA ARG A 68 8.21 -10.24 -12.46
C ARG A 68 7.38 -10.94 -11.38
N LEU A 69 6.10 -10.64 -11.29
CA LEU A 69 5.20 -11.18 -10.28
C LEU A 69 4.33 -12.30 -10.82
N ARG A 70 3.85 -13.16 -9.92
CA ARG A 70 2.98 -14.30 -10.23
C ARG A 70 1.51 -14.01 -9.95
N MET A 71 1.10 -12.76 -10.12
CA MET A 71 -0.27 -12.29 -9.96
C MET A 71 -0.62 -11.29 -11.08
N PRO A 72 -1.91 -11.15 -11.46
CA PRO A 72 -2.34 -10.09 -12.35
C PRO A 72 -1.90 -8.72 -11.84
N VAL A 73 -1.35 -7.90 -12.74
CA VAL A 73 -0.95 -6.52 -12.46
C VAL A 73 -1.57 -5.60 -13.51
N LYS A 74 -2.28 -4.55 -13.08
CA LYS A 74 -2.89 -3.56 -13.99
C LYS A 74 -2.83 -2.15 -13.42
N GLU A 75 -3.09 -1.17 -14.26
CA GLU A 75 -3.45 0.18 -13.81
C GLU A 75 -4.95 0.21 -13.52
N GLY A 76 -5.35 0.93 -12.47
CA GLY A 76 -6.76 1.10 -12.12
C GLY A 76 -7.47 2.01 -13.11
N ASN A 77 -8.66 1.61 -13.56
CA ASN A 77 -9.52 2.41 -14.44
C ASN A 77 -10.69 3.02 -13.67
N ASP A 78 -11.19 4.15 -14.16
CA ASP A 78 -12.38 4.79 -13.58
C ASP A 78 -13.57 3.83 -13.58
N LYS A 79 -14.25 3.72 -12.42
CA LYS A 79 -15.43 2.89 -12.16
C LYS A 79 -15.21 1.39 -12.31
N GLU A 80 -13.96 0.95 -12.38
CA GLU A 80 -13.61 -0.46 -12.42
C GLU A 80 -13.77 -1.08 -11.02
N SER A 81 -14.42 -2.24 -10.95
CA SER A 81 -14.52 -3.02 -9.70
C SER A 81 -13.15 -3.60 -9.31
N ILE A 82 -12.87 -3.58 -8.00
CA ILE A 82 -11.62 -4.10 -7.44
C ILE A 82 -11.66 -5.62 -7.39
N GLU A 83 -11.00 -6.24 -8.37
CA GLU A 83 -10.89 -7.71 -8.46
C GLU A 83 -9.92 -8.29 -7.42
N PRO A 84 -10.32 -9.37 -6.71
CA PRO A 84 -9.44 -10.14 -5.84
C PRO A 84 -8.18 -10.65 -6.56
N GLY A 85 -7.10 -10.82 -5.79
CA GLY A 85 -5.85 -11.40 -6.27
C GLY A 85 -5.12 -10.58 -7.32
N THR A 86 -5.45 -9.29 -7.44
CA THR A 86 -4.87 -8.39 -8.44
C THR A 86 -4.11 -7.25 -7.78
N LEU A 87 -2.95 -6.91 -8.35
CA LEU A 87 -2.17 -5.74 -7.99
C LEU A 87 -2.53 -4.59 -8.93
N TYR A 88 -3.02 -3.50 -8.35
CA TYR A 88 -3.37 -2.27 -9.05
C TYR A 88 -2.33 -1.19 -8.80
N PHE A 89 -1.92 -0.52 -9.86
CA PHE A 89 -1.21 0.76 -9.76
C PHE A 89 -2.15 1.91 -10.05
N ALA A 90 -2.05 2.98 -9.28
CA ALA A 90 -2.68 4.25 -9.61
C ALA A 90 -2.12 4.80 -10.93
N PRO A 91 -2.98 5.21 -11.88
CA PRO A 91 -2.53 5.75 -13.15
C PRO A 91 -1.86 7.11 -12.97
N ALA A 92 -0.89 7.42 -13.82
CA ALA A 92 -0.21 8.71 -13.80
C ALA A 92 -1.19 9.86 -14.15
N GLY A 93 -1.04 11.00 -13.47
CA GLY A 93 -1.83 12.20 -13.78
C GLY A 93 -3.24 12.25 -13.19
N TYR A 94 -3.66 11.21 -12.46
CA TYR A 94 -4.92 11.16 -11.72
C TYR A 94 -4.68 10.75 -10.28
N HIS A 95 -5.53 11.19 -9.36
CA HIS A 95 -5.67 10.52 -8.07
C HIS A 95 -6.55 9.29 -8.25
N LEU A 96 -6.18 8.19 -7.59
CA LEU A 96 -6.97 6.97 -7.52
C LEU A 96 -7.61 6.90 -6.14
N SER A 97 -8.94 6.81 -6.10
CA SER A 97 -9.71 6.62 -4.88
C SER A 97 -10.48 5.31 -4.92
N VAL A 98 -10.88 4.82 -3.75
CA VAL A 98 -11.75 3.65 -3.60
C VAL A 98 -13.12 4.10 -3.12
N GLU A 99 -14.16 3.66 -3.83
CA GLU A 99 -15.56 3.91 -3.49
C GLU A 99 -16.15 2.83 -2.57
N ASN A 100 -17.25 3.15 -1.89
CA ASN A 100 -17.93 2.25 -0.96
C ASN A 100 -18.45 0.95 -1.61
N ASP A 101 -18.71 0.96 -2.91
CA ASP A 101 -19.12 -0.22 -3.69
C ASP A 101 -17.93 -1.07 -4.17
N ARG A 102 -16.71 -0.78 -3.68
CA ARG A 102 -15.46 -1.44 -4.08
C ARG A 102 -15.09 -1.21 -5.54
N SER A 103 -15.47 -0.08 -6.10
CA SER A 103 -14.96 0.39 -7.39
C SER A 103 -13.91 1.50 -7.21
N PHE A 104 -13.16 1.77 -8.27
CA PHE A 104 -12.26 2.91 -8.33
C PHE A 104 -12.96 4.16 -8.83
N SER A 105 -12.49 5.32 -8.40
CA SER A 105 -12.75 6.59 -9.05
C SER A 105 -11.45 7.34 -9.33
N LEU A 106 -11.42 8.06 -10.45
CA LEU A 106 -10.28 8.88 -10.83
C LEU A 106 -10.63 10.37 -10.76
N SER A 107 -9.76 11.16 -10.13
CA SER A 107 -9.90 12.62 -10.07
C SER A 107 -8.65 13.35 -10.55
N GLN A 108 -8.84 14.60 -11.00
CA GLN A 108 -7.76 15.51 -11.37
C GLN A 108 -7.70 16.72 -10.43
N GLU A 109 -8.09 16.51 -9.18
CA GLU A 109 -7.97 17.51 -8.12
C GLU A 109 -6.51 17.97 -7.95
N ASP A 110 -6.33 19.06 -7.20
CA ASP A 110 -5.03 19.65 -6.97
C ASP A 110 -4.05 18.65 -6.34
N ARG A 111 -2.79 18.76 -6.76
CA ARG A 111 -1.73 17.87 -6.30
C ARG A 111 -1.55 17.96 -4.79
N VAL A 112 -1.41 16.81 -4.14
CA VAL A 112 -1.07 16.71 -2.71
C VAL A 112 0.43 16.44 -2.60
N PHE A 113 1.15 17.25 -1.82
CA PHE A 113 2.63 17.22 -1.77
C PHE A 113 3.29 17.20 -3.17
N TYR A 114 2.78 18.01 -4.09
CA TYR A 114 3.23 18.10 -5.49
C TYR A 114 3.06 16.81 -6.33
N SER A 115 2.36 15.80 -5.79
CA SER A 115 2.20 14.47 -6.38
C SER A 115 0.77 14.24 -6.86
N ARG A 116 0.63 13.63 -8.04
CA ARG A 116 -0.63 13.07 -8.55
C ARG A 116 -0.31 11.85 -9.43
N PRO A 117 -0.52 10.61 -8.95
CA PRO A 117 -1.35 10.21 -7.80
C PRO A 117 -0.77 10.58 -6.42
N SER A 118 -1.63 10.61 -5.40
CA SER A 118 -1.27 10.85 -4.00
C SER A 118 -1.59 9.62 -3.16
N ILE A 119 -0.70 9.29 -2.24
CA ILE A 119 -0.86 8.16 -1.32
C ILE A 119 -1.95 8.47 -0.29
N ASP A 120 -1.98 9.68 0.26
CA ASP A 120 -2.98 10.11 1.25
C ASP A 120 -4.41 9.97 0.70
N ILE A 121 -4.66 10.35 -0.55
CA ILE A 121 -5.99 10.25 -1.17
C ILE A 121 -6.43 8.79 -1.31
N LEU A 122 -5.54 7.90 -1.79
CA LEU A 122 -5.85 6.48 -1.87
C LEU A 122 -6.13 5.90 -0.48
N PHE A 123 -5.27 6.20 0.49
CA PHE A 123 -5.38 5.63 1.83
C PHE A 123 -6.63 6.13 2.56
N ALA A 124 -6.97 7.40 2.44
CA ALA A 124 -8.15 8.00 3.06
C ALA A 124 -9.45 7.41 2.50
N SER A 125 -9.59 7.33 1.17
CA SER A 125 -10.78 6.75 0.53
C SER A 125 -10.91 5.25 0.78
N ALA A 126 -9.80 4.51 0.75
CA ALA A 126 -9.81 3.10 1.12
C ALA A 126 -10.19 2.89 2.59
N ALA A 127 -9.73 3.74 3.51
CA ALA A 127 -10.09 3.67 4.92
C ALA A 127 -11.59 3.84 5.12
N ASP A 128 -12.21 4.79 4.42
CA ASP A 128 -13.66 5.02 4.46
C ASP A 128 -14.42 3.80 3.95
N ALA A 129 -14.00 3.25 2.82
CA ALA A 129 -14.66 2.11 2.21
C ALA A 129 -14.50 0.83 3.05
N TYR A 130 -13.28 0.46 3.44
CA TYR A 130 -12.96 -0.84 4.05
C TYR A 130 -12.98 -0.85 5.58
N GLY A 131 -12.82 0.30 6.23
CA GLY A 131 -12.80 0.40 7.68
C GLY A 131 -11.81 -0.59 8.34
N PRO A 132 -12.25 -1.37 9.34
CA PRO A 132 -11.39 -2.34 10.03
C PRO A 132 -10.84 -3.47 9.14
N ALA A 133 -11.42 -3.70 7.95
CA ALA A 133 -10.98 -4.72 7.03
C ALA A 133 -9.84 -4.27 6.11
N LEU A 134 -9.28 -3.07 6.29
CA LEU A 134 -8.17 -2.55 5.50
C LEU A 134 -6.81 -2.81 6.17
N ALA A 135 -5.82 -3.19 5.37
CA ALA A 135 -4.41 -3.03 5.72
C ALA A 135 -3.75 -1.90 4.92
N GLY A 136 -3.06 -0.98 5.59
CA GLY A 136 -2.25 0.07 4.98
C GLY A 136 -0.76 -0.16 5.20
N VAL A 137 0.04 -0.05 4.14
CA VAL A 137 1.50 -0.23 4.18
C VAL A 137 2.19 0.99 3.57
N LEU A 138 2.96 1.72 4.36
CA LEU A 138 3.73 2.89 3.89
C LEU A 138 5.22 2.59 3.88
N LEU A 139 5.84 2.78 2.72
CA LEU A 139 7.24 2.45 2.45
C LEU A 139 8.10 3.73 2.30
N THR A 140 9.36 3.52 1.92
CA THR A 140 10.35 4.55 1.60
C THR A 140 9.81 5.67 0.70
N GLY A 141 10.18 6.91 1.03
CA GLY A 141 9.75 8.10 0.30
C GLY A 141 10.37 9.39 0.82
N ALA A 142 10.44 10.40 -0.06
CA ALA A 142 11.18 11.66 0.17
C ALA A 142 10.28 12.86 0.53
N ASN A 143 8.99 12.64 0.78
CA ASN A 143 8.03 13.65 1.23
C ASN A 143 7.09 13.06 2.29
N ASN A 144 6.04 13.77 2.70
CA ASN A 144 5.15 13.34 3.78
C ASN A 144 3.86 12.66 3.27
N ASP A 145 3.72 12.43 1.96
CA ASP A 145 2.49 11.88 1.38
C ASP A 145 2.28 10.43 1.83
N GLY A 146 1.06 10.12 2.29
CA GLY A 146 0.67 8.84 2.85
C GLY A 146 0.70 8.80 4.37
N ALA A 147 1.33 9.77 5.04
CA ALA A 147 1.38 9.84 6.49
C ALA A 147 0.00 10.11 7.12
N GLN A 148 -0.77 11.05 6.55
CA GLN A 148 -2.11 11.41 7.03
C GLN A 148 -3.12 10.31 6.72
N GLY A 149 -3.09 9.79 5.50
CA GLY A 149 -3.94 8.69 5.07
C GLY A 149 -3.69 7.43 5.89
N LEU A 150 -2.43 7.10 6.22
CA LEU A 150 -2.14 5.92 7.06
C LEU A 150 -2.64 6.13 8.50
N ALA A 151 -2.52 7.35 9.05
CA ALA A 151 -3.12 7.67 10.34
C ALA A 151 -4.65 7.54 10.29
N GLN A 152 -5.30 7.92 9.19
CA GLN A 152 -6.74 7.75 9.00
C GLN A 152 -7.14 6.26 8.94
N ILE A 153 -6.38 5.42 8.23
CA ILE A 153 -6.57 3.95 8.27
C ILE A 153 -6.56 3.47 9.72
N LYS A 154 -5.61 3.94 10.54
CA LYS A 154 -5.54 3.58 11.95
C LYS A 154 -6.77 4.03 12.75
N THR A 155 -7.23 5.26 12.54
CA THR A 155 -8.41 5.82 13.20
C THR A 155 -9.68 5.02 12.86
N TYR A 156 -9.78 4.50 11.64
CA TYR A 156 -10.92 3.69 11.17
C TYR A 156 -10.82 2.21 11.61
N GLY A 157 -9.82 1.87 12.43
CA GLY A 157 -9.61 0.52 12.96
C GLY A 157 -8.86 -0.42 12.03
N GLY A 158 -8.35 0.09 10.91
CA GLY A 158 -7.51 -0.66 9.98
C GLY A 158 -6.13 -0.99 10.55
N PHE A 159 -5.47 -1.94 9.90
CA PHE A 159 -4.15 -2.44 10.28
C PHE A 159 -3.06 -1.65 9.58
N THR A 160 -2.10 -1.10 10.32
CA THR A 160 -1.08 -0.21 9.73
C THR A 160 0.35 -0.72 9.90
N VAL A 161 1.10 -0.66 8.80
CA VAL A 161 2.50 -1.11 8.72
C VAL A 161 3.33 0.01 8.12
N ILE A 162 4.45 0.33 8.76
CA ILE A 162 5.42 1.30 8.26
C ILE A 162 6.75 0.58 8.03
N GLN A 163 7.43 0.87 6.91
CA GLN A 163 8.81 0.43 6.71
C GLN A 163 9.72 1.10 7.75
N ASP A 164 10.59 0.34 8.40
CA ASP A 164 11.61 0.88 9.31
C ASP A 164 12.43 1.98 8.60
N PRO A 165 12.37 3.25 9.07
CA PRO A 165 13.08 4.36 8.45
C PRO A 165 14.59 4.17 8.39
N THR A 166 15.18 3.37 9.29
CA THR A 166 16.62 3.08 9.31
C THR A 166 17.06 2.20 8.14
N GLN A 167 16.12 1.49 7.51
CA GLN A 167 16.34 0.65 6.34
C GLN A 167 15.68 1.20 5.07
N ALA A 168 15.07 2.39 5.15
CA ALA A 168 14.47 3.06 4.01
C ALA A 168 15.54 3.81 3.22
N GLN A 169 15.47 3.76 1.89
CA GLN A 169 16.33 4.57 1.03
C GLN A 169 16.06 6.06 1.23
N ALA A 170 14.79 6.43 1.37
CA ALA A 170 14.34 7.76 1.76
C ALA A 170 13.42 7.62 2.98
N ARG A 171 13.87 8.18 4.10
CA ARG A 171 13.26 8.01 5.42
C ARG A 171 12.14 9.01 5.75
N THR A 172 12.05 10.10 4.99
CA THR A 172 11.12 11.22 5.28
C THR A 172 9.67 10.77 5.42
N MET A 173 9.20 9.95 4.49
CA MET A 173 7.81 9.47 4.47
C MET A 173 7.48 8.53 5.65
N PRO A 174 8.27 7.48 5.93
CA PRO A 174 8.12 6.69 7.16
C PRO A 174 8.20 7.52 8.47
N GLU A 175 9.14 8.46 8.57
CA GLU A 175 9.30 9.33 9.75
C GLU A 175 8.06 10.23 9.96
N ALA A 176 7.52 10.78 8.87
CA ALA A 176 6.31 11.59 8.92
C ALA A 176 5.10 10.78 9.44
N ALA A 177 4.94 9.52 9.01
CA ALA A 177 3.85 8.67 9.48
C ALA A 177 4.00 8.30 10.97
N LEU A 178 5.23 8.00 11.42
CA LEU A 178 5.53 7.73 12.84
C LEU A 178 5.27 8.94 13.75
N ALA A 179 5.39 10.15 13.22
CA ALA A 179 5.07 11.36 13.97
C ALA A 179 3.57 11.55 14.20
N LEU A 180 2.72 10.94 13.37
CA LEU A 180 1.25 11.10 13.43
C LEU A 180 0.54 9.97 14.17
N HIS A 181 1.05 8.74 14.11
CA HIS A 181 0.44 7.61 14.83
C HIS A 181 1.45 6.50 15.14
N SER A 182 1.10 5.65 16.11
CA SER A 182 1.83 4.41 16.36
C SER A 182 1.28 3.29 15.47
N PRO A 183 2.07 2.72 14.54
CA PRO A 183 1.61 1.63 13.69
C PRO A 183 1.51 0.32 14.48
N ASP A 184 0.81 -0.67 13.92
CA ASP A 184 0.82 -2.02 14.45
C ASP A 184 2.22 -2.63 14.32
N TYR A 185 2.85 -2.40 13.16
CA TYR A 185 4.17 -2.90 12.81
C TYR A 185 5.08 -1.83 12.19
N LEU A 186 6.34 -1.85 12.61
CA LEU A 186 7.45 -1.09 12.03
C LEU A 186 8.51 -2.08 11.56
N LEU A 187 8.60 -2.36 10.26
CA LEU A 187 9.26 -3.58 9.79
C LEU A 187 10.32 -3.36 8.71
N PRO A 188 11.36 -4.22 8.66
CA PRO A 188 12.15 -4.45 7.45
C PRO A 188 11.28 -4.85 6.26
N LEU A 189 11.75 -4.58 5.04
CA LEU A 189 11.05 -5.01 3.82
C LEU A 189 10.82 -6.55 3.76
N ASN A 190 11.77 -7.35 4.24
CA ASN A 190 11.60 -8.82 4.24
C ASN A 190 10.40 -9.25 5.10
N ASP A 191 10.31 -8.68 6.30
CA ASP A 191 9.26 -8.97 7.28
C ASP A 191 7.90 -8.46 6.79
N ILE A 192 7.86 -7.31 6.10
CA ILE A 192 6.64 -6.83 5.43
C ILE A 192 6.17 -7.86 4.40
N GLY A 193 7.06 -8.37 3.55
CA GLY A 193 6.70 -9.40 2.56
C GLY A 193 6.11 -10.65 3.20
N GLN A 194 6.69 -11.14 4.30
CA GLN A 194 6.15 -12.28 5.05
C GLN A 194 4.79 -11.96 5.69
N LEU A 195 4.63 -10.77 6.25
CA LEU A 195 3.37 -10.31 6.84
C LEU A 195 2.23 -10.28 5.83
N LEU A 196 2.48 -9.83 4.59
CA LEU A 196 1.46 -9.84 3.52
C LEU A 196 0.95 -11.25 3.22
N VAL A 197 1.84 -12.25 3.23
CA VAL A 197 1.46 -13.65 2.98
C VAL A 197 0.59 -14.19 4.12
N GLU A 198 0.89 -13.84 5.37
CA GLU A 198 0.10 -14.30 6.51
C GLU A 198 -1.27 -13.59 6.62
N LEU A 199 -1.36 -12.32 6.23
CA LEU A 199 -2.65 -11.61 6.14
C LEU A 199 -3.62 -12.32 5.17
N GLU A 200 -3.12 -12.83 4.04
CA GLU A 200 -3.94 -13.58 3.07
C GLU A 200 -4.43 -14.93 3.62
N ARG A 201 -3.58 -15.65 4.37
CA ARG A 201 -3.96 -16.94 4.96
C ARG A 201 -5.12 -16.82 5.93
N ILE A 202 -5.19 -15.72 6.69
CA ILE A 202 -6.26 -15.48 7.67
C ILE A 202 -7.51 -14.93 7.01
N ALA A 203 -7.40 -14.26 5.86
CA ALA A 203 -8.58 -13.81 5.10
C ALA A 203 -9.41 -14.98 4.56
N CYS A 204 -8.76 -16.10 4.22
CA CYS A 204 -9.40 -17.35 3.82
C CYS A 204 -9.97 -18.15 5.02
#